data_AF-A0A343J1D7-F1
#
_entry.id   AF-A0A343J1D7-F1
#
_cell.length_a   1.000
_cell.length_b   1.000
_cell.length_c   1.000
_cell.angle_alpha   90.00
_cell.angle_beta   90.00
_cell.angle_gamma   90.00
#
_symmetry.space_group_name_H-M   'P 1'
#
loop_
_entity.id
_entity.type
_entity.pdbx_description
1 polymer ?
#
loop_
_entity_poly.entity_id
_entity_poly.type
_entity_poly.pdbx_seq_one_letter_code
_entity_poly.pdbx_strand_id
1 'polypeptide(L)' 'MLSREDFYMIKQMRQQGAYIVDIAAQIGCSERTVRRYLKYPEPRQPGGCKSWCGRI' A
#
# COMPACT_ATOMS: atom_id res chain seq x y z
N MET A 1 1.95 7.80 7.11
CA MET A 1 3.06 6.87 6.80
C MET A 1 2.42 5.48 6.76
N LEU A 2 2.33 4.80 5.61
CA LEU A 2 1.84 3.41 5.61
C LEU A 2 2.89 2.50 6.24
N SER A 3 2.45 1.64 7.14
CA SER A 3 3.28 0.66 7.80
C SER A 3 3.58 -0.52 6.88
N ARG A 4 4.60 -1.32 7.26
CA ARG A 4 4.94 -2.55 6.55
C ARG A 4 3.80 -3.57 6.59
N GLU A 5 3.01 -3.58 7.67
CA GLU A 5 1.81 -4.41 7.78
C GLU A 5 0.74 -4.04 6.75
N ASP A 6 0.49 -2.74 6.54
CA ASP A 6 -0.46 -2.27 5.53
C ASP A 6 -0.06 -2.75 4.12
N PHE A 7 1.25 -2.76 3.82
CA PHE A 7 1.77 -3.27 2.54
C PHE A 7 1.38 -4.75 2.32
N TYR A 8 1.51 -5.59 3.35
CA TYR A 8 1.12 -7.00 3.25
C TYR A 8 -0.40 -7.18 3.24
N MET A 9 -1.15 -6.37 4.01
CA MET A 9 -2.63 -6.37 3.95
C MET A 9 -3.13 -6.02 2.55
N ILE A 10 -2.59 -4.97 1.90
CA ILE A 10 -2.97 -4.59 0.53
C ILE A 10 -2.77 -5.77 -0.44
N LYS A 11 -1.63 -6.44 -0.36
CA LYS A 11 -1.33 -7.59 -1.23
C LYS A 11 -2.23 -8.78 -0.95
N GLN A 12 -2.46 -9.10 0.32
CA GLN A 12 -3.30 -10.22 0.71
C GLN A 12 -4.75 -10.00 0.27
N MET A 13 -5.32 -8.83 0.56
CA MET A 13 -6.68 -8.51 0.16
C MET A 13 -6.85 -8.49 -1.37
N ARG A 14 -5.82 -8.03 -2.11
CA ARG A 14 -5.86 -8.11 -3.58
C ARG A 14 -5.84 -9.55 -4.08
N GLN A 15 -5.06 -10.43 -3.44
CA GLN A 15 -5.06 -11.87 -3.77
C GLN A 15 -6.40 -12.54 -3.44
N GLN A 16 -7.10 -12.07 -2.41
CA GLN A 16 -8.45 -12.49 -2.05
C GLN A 16 -9.53 -11.95 -3.00
N GLY A 17 -9.18 -11.09 -3.96
CA GLY A 17 -10.11 -10.51 -4.92
C GLY A 17 -10.84 -9.26 -4.42
N ALA A 18 -10.41 -8.66 -3.30
CA ALA A 18 -11.01 -7.42 -2.80
C ALA A 18 -10.82 -6.25 -3.79
N TYR A 19 -11.79 -5.36 -3.82
CA TYR A 19 -11.72 -4.16 -4.65
C TYR A 19 -10.75 -3.14 -4.05
N ILE A 20 -10.13 -2.35 -4.91
CA ILE A 20 -9.16 -1.32 -4.53
C ILE A 20 -9.80 -0.30 -3.56
N VAL A 21 -11.08 0.01 -3.75
CA VAL A 21 -11.86 0.93 -2.91
C VAL A 21 -12.01 0.38 -1.49
N ASP A 22 -12.31 -0.91 -1.35
CA ASP A 22 -12.48 -1.55 -0.04
C ASP A 22 -11.14 -1.62 0.72
N ILE A 23 -10.06 -1.95 0.01
CA ILE A 23 -8.71 -1.97 0.58
C ILE A 23 -8.30 -0.57 1.06
N ALA A 24 -8.60 0.45 0.25
CA ALA A 24 -8.39 1.86 0.59
C ALA A 24 -9.19 2.28 1.83
N ALA A 25 -10.47 1.89 1.90
CA ALA A 25 -11.33 2.18 3.04
C ALA A 25 -10.87 1.48 4.33
N GLN A 26 -10.47 0.21 4.24
CA GLN A 26 -10.02 -0.60 5.38
C GLN A 26 -8.72 -0.07 6.00
N ILE A 27 -7.80 0.43 5.15
CA ILE A 27 -6.49 0.92 5.58
C ILE A 27 -6.53 2.44 5.84
N GLY A 28 -7.60 3.13 5.44
CA GLY A 28 -7.71 4.58 5.53
C GLY A 28 -6.75 5.32 4.58
N CYS A 29 -6.49 4.75 3.40
CA CYS A 29 -5.55 5.27 2.42
C CYS A 29 -6.22 5.54 1.07
N SER A 30 -5.64 6.43 0.26
CA SER A 30 -6.18 6.69 -1.08
C SER A 30 -6.00 5.50 -2.02
N GLU A 31 -6.95 5.27 -2.92
CA GLU A 31 -6.86 4.23 -3.97
C GLU A 31 -5.60 4.38 -4.83
N ARG A 32 -5.14 5.62 -5.06
CA ARG A 32 -3.89 5.92 -5.76
C ARG A 32 -2.69 5.26 -5.08
N THR A 33 -2.68 5.24 -3.76
CA THR A 33 -1.64 4.57 -2.95
C THR A 33 -1.74 3.07 -3.15
N VAL A 34 -2.93 2.47 -3.01
CA VAL A 34 -3.15 1.04 -3.23
C VAL A 34 -2.68 0.61 -4.64
N ARG A 35 -3.06 1.34 -5.69
CA ARG A 35 -2.61 1.08 -7.08
C ARG A 35 -1.09 1.13 -7.22
N ARG A 36 -0.45 2.11 -6.59
CA ARG A 36 1.01 2.24 -6.59
C ARG A 36 1.66 1.07 -5.86
N TYR A 37 1.13 0.67 -4.72
CA TYR A 37 1.63 -0.45 -3.92
C TYR A 37 1.47 -1.80 -4.62
N LEU A 38 0.43 -1.98 -5.43
CA LEU A 38 0.26 -3.16 -6.28
C LEU A 38 1.22 -3.17 -7.47
N LYS A 39 1.56 -1.99 -8.02
CA LYS A 39 2.45 -1.85 -9.18
C LYS A 39 3.92 -2.03 -8.83
N TYR A 40 4.35 -1.54 -7.66
CA TYR A 40 5.75 -1.61 -7.26
C TYR A 40 6.02 -2.84 -6.38
N PRO A 41 7.05 -3.65 -6.69
CA PRO A 41 7.50 -4.70 -5.80
C PRO A 41 7.99 -4.11 -4.48
N GLU A 42 8.05 -4.96 -3.43
CA GLU A 42 8.44 -4.56 -2.07
C GLU A 42 9.72 -3.71 -2.10
N PRO A 43 9.77 -2.56 -1.39
CA PRO A 43 10.94 -1.70 -1.41
C PRO A 43 12.16 -2.49 -0.94
N ARG A 44 13.08 -2.75 -1.87
CA ARG A 44 14.41 -3.28 -1.57
C ARG A 44 15.15 -2.22 -0.76
N GLN A 45 15.29 -2.44 0.56
CA GLN A 45 16.40 -2.05 1.46
C GLN A 45 16.00 -1.39 2.80
N PRO A 46 16.78 -1.64 3.88
CA PRO A 46 16.53 -1.20 5.26
C PRO A 46 16.94 0.26 5.53
N GLY A 47 16.70 1.17 4.58
CA GLY A 47 17.22 2.54 4.63
C GLY A 47 16.29 3.54 3.97
N GLY A 48 15.25 3.97 4.69
CA GLY A 48 14.54 5.21 4.37
C GLY A 48 13.21 5.04 3.63
N CYS A 49 12.15 4.72 4.38
CA CYS A 49 10.75 4.92 3.97
C CYS A 49 10.34 6.41 3.80
N LYS A 50 11.29 7.36 3.78
CA LYS A 50 11.00 8.81 3.90
C LYS A 50 10.66 9.52 2.58
N SER A 51 10.68 8.86 1.42
CA SER A 51 10.38 9.50 0.12
C SER A 51 9.17 8.93 -0.63
N TRP A 52 8.53 7.86 -0.14
CA TRP A 52 7.45 7.20 -0.90
C TRP A 52 6.06 7.75 -0.59
N CYS A 53 5.86 8.39 0.56
CA CYS A 53 4.62 9.06 0.94
C CYS A 53 4.80 10.59 0.92
N GLY A 54 5.34 11.13 -0.17
CA GLY A 54 5.35 12.58 -0.39
C GLY A 54 4.03 13.02 -1.02
N ARG A 55 3.28 13.85 -0.28
CA ARG A 55 2.01 14.54 -0.62
C ARG A 55 0.72 13.77 -0.26
N ILE A 56 0.35 13.86 1.02
CA ILE A 56 -0.86 14.54 1.55
C ILE A 56 -0.46 15.11 2.91
#